data_AF-A0A9P0LG70-F1
#
_entry.id   AF-A0A9P0LG70-F1
#
_cell.length_a   1.000
_cell.length_b   1.000
_cell.length_c   1.000
_cell.angle_alpha   90.00
_cell.angle_beta   90.00
_cell.angle_gamma   90.00
#
_symmetry.space_group_name_H-M   'P 1'
#
loop_
_entity.id
_entity.type
_entity.pdbx_description
1 polymer ?
#
loop_
_entity_poly.entity_id
_entity_poly.type
_entity_poly.pdbx_seq_one_letter_code
_entity_poly.pdbx_strand_id
1 'polypeptide(L)'
;MEYSTAISQPALSSIIPETCAAIYKALQQYIQFPKTADEWYKIAIDCEEKWQFPHCLGAIDGKHVRIVPPKDSDSYYFNYKKTT
;
A
#
# COMPACT_ATOMS: atom_id res chain seq x y z
N MET A 1 -24.32 -9.34 -3.28
CA MET A 1 -22.98 -8.75 -3.04
C MET A 1 -23.04 -7.37 -3.66
N GLU A 2 -23.30 -6.33 -2.87
CA GLU A 2 -23.23 -4.96 -3.36
C GLU A 2 -21.75 -4.60 -3.47
N TYR A 3 -21.24 -4.55 -4.69
CA TYR A 3 -19.89 -4.07 -4.92
C TYR A 3 -19.90 -2.55 -4.73
N SER A 4 -19.02 -2.03 -3.86
CA SER A 4 -18.85 -0.57 -3.62
C SER A 4 -18.51 0.21 -4.90
N THR A 5 -18.09 -0.50 -5.94
CA THR A 5 -17.80 0.02 -7.27
C THR A 5 -18.80 -0.60 -8.23
N ALA A 6 -19.39 0.18 -9.14
CA ALA A 6 -20.30 -0.29 -10.19
C ALA A 6 -19.61 -1.15 -11.28
N ILE A 7 -18.59 -1.92 -10.89
CA ILE A 7 -17.70 -2.72 -11.73
C ILE A 7 -17.65 -4.13 -11.14
N SER A 8 -17.73 -5.15 -12.00
CA SER A 8 -17.68 -6.55 -11.58
C SER A 8 -16.29 -6.94 -11.05
N GLN A 9 -16.25 -7.91 -10.15
CA GLN A 9 -14.98 -8.44 -9.62
C GLN A 9 -14.03 -8.96 -10.72
N PRO A 10 -14.49 -9.71 -11.75
CA PRO A 10 -13.61 -10.12 -12.85
C PRO A 10 -13.00 -8.92 -13.59
N ALA A 11 -13.80 -7.89 -13.87
CA ALA A 11 -13.30 -6.68 -14.51
C ALA A 11 -12.25 -5.99 -13.64
N LEU A 12 -12.50 -5.81 -12.33
CA LEU A 12 -11.50 -5.25 -11.41
C LEU A 12 -10.20 -6.05 -11.40
N SER A 13 -10.29 -7.39 -11.42
CA SER A 13 -9.11 -8.27 -11.45
C SER A 13 -8.24 -8.06 -12.68
N SER A 14 -8.80 -7.61 -13.80
CA SER A 14 -8.06 -7.28 -15.02
C SER A 14 -7.57 -5.83 -15.02
N ILE A 15 -8.44 -4.88 -14.69
CA ILE A 15 -8.15 -3.44 -14.87
C ILE A 15 -7.09 -2.97 -13.87
N ILE A 16 -7.06 -3.51 -12.64
CA ILE A 16 -6.08 -3.12 -11.61
C ILE A 16 -4.64 -3.38 -12.07
N PRO A 17 -4.22 -4.62 -12.42
CA PRO A 17 -2.85 -4.87 -12.87
C PRO A 17 -2.49 -4.12 -14.15
N GLU A 18 -3.43 -4.00 -15.11
CA GLU A 18 -3.22 -3.23 -16.34
C GLU A 18 -2.93 -1.75 -16.04
N THR A 19 -3.72 -1.15 -15.15
CA THR A 19 -3.53 0.25 -14.74
C THR A 19 -2.23 0.46 -14.00
N CYS A 20 -1.88 -0.43 -13.05
CA CYS A 20 -0.62 -0.38 -12.33
C CYS A 20 0.59 -0.48 -13.28
N ALA A 21 0.54 -1.39 -14.27
CA ALA A 21 1.59 -1.54 -15.26
C ALA A 21 1.73 -0.29 -16.15
N ALA A 22 0.61 0.31 -16.56
CA ALA A 22 0.61 1.55 -17.34
C ALA A 22 1.21 2.73 -16.55
N ILE A 23 0.82 2.88 -15.27
CA ILE A 23 1.37 3.90 -14.37
C ILE A 23 2.88 3.70 -14.20
N TYR A 24 3.31 2.47 -13.90
CA TYR A 24 4.73 2.16 -13.75
C TYR A 24 5.51 2.53 -15.03
N LYS A 25 5.03 2.09 -16.21
CA LYS A 25 5.69 2.40 -17.48
C LYS A 25 5.84 3.90 -17.72
N ALA A 26 4.82 4.68 -17.37
CA ALA A 26 4.81 6.14 -17.54
C ALA A 26 5.68 6.88 -16.51
N LEU A 27 5.78 6.37 -15.27
CA LEU A 27 6.36 7.11 -14.14
C LEU A 27 7.61 6.46 -13.54
N GLN A 28 8.09 5.34 -14.06
CA GLN A 28 9.25 4.59 -13.53
C GLN A 28 10.49 5.47 -13.28
N GLN A 29 10.70 6.53 -14.05
CA GLN A 29 11.82 7.45 -13.83
C GLN A 29 11.72 8.24 -12.52
N TYR A 30 10.51 8.46 -12.00
CA TYR A 30 10.25 9.14 -10.73
C TYR A 30 10.09 8.17 -9.55
N ILE A 31 9.79 6.90 -9.82
CA ILE A 31 9.65 5.85 -8.81
C ILE A 31 11.04 5.23 -8.56
N GLN A 32 11.89 5.97 -7.85
CA GLN A 32 13.22 5.51 -7.47
C GLN A 32 13.22 4.93 -6.07
N PHE A 33 13.88 3.78 -5.93
CA PHE A 33 14.15 3.14 -4.64
C PHE A 33 15.64 3.15 -4.36
N PRO A 34 16.05 3.20 -3.07
CA PRO A 34 17.44 3.04 -2.69
C PRO A 34 17.98 1.69 -3.17
N LYS A 35 19.18 1.71 -3.74
CA LYS A 35 19.84 0.55 -4.35
C LYS A 35 21.02 0.06 -3.53
N THR A 36 21.54 0.87 -2.61
CA THR A 36 22.71 0.56 -1.80
C THR A 36 22.39 0.63 -0.31
N ALA A 37 23.17 -0.09 0.50
CA ALA A 37 23.03 -0.05 1.95
C ALA A 37 23.19 1.39 2.50
N ASP A 38 24.10 2.18 1.94
CA ASP A 38 24.35 3.56 2.35
C ASP A 38 23.15 4.48 2.09
N GLU A 39 22.47 4.31 0.95
CA GLU A 39 21.24 5.06 0.64
C GLU A 39 20.11 4.71 1.62
N TRP A 40 19.97 3.43 1.98
CA TRP A 40 19.03 2.99 3.02
C TRP A 40 19.40 3.55 4.40
N TYR A 41 20.68 3.55 4.75
CA TYR A 41 21.17 4.11 6.02
C TYR A 41 20.87 5.59 6.15
N LYS A 42 21.04 6.33 5.05
CA LYS A 42 20.69 7.75 4.99
C LYS A 42 19.20 7.97 5.27
N ILE A 43 18.32 7.16 4.70
CA ILE A 43 16.88 7.28 4.96
C ILE A 43 16.56 6.97 6.42
N ALA A 44 17.19 5.95 7.01
CA ALA A 44 17.02 5.63 8.42
C ALA A 44 17.38 6.80 9.34
N ILE A 45 18.53 7.44 9.08
CA ILE A 45 18.97 8.62 9.83
C ILE A 45 17.99 9.78 9.64
N ASP A 46 17.63 10.09 8.40
CA ASP A 46 16.67 11.14 8.07
C ASP A 46 15.33 10.93 8.79
N CYS A 47 14.87 9.68 8.88
CA CYS A 47 13.63 9.33 9.55
C CYS A 47 13.72 9.49 11.07
N GLU A 48 14.83 9.09 11.66
CA GLU A 48 15.09 9.26 13.09
C GLU A 48 15.17 10.74 13.47
N GLU A 49 15.90 11.54 12.70
CA GLU A 49 16.05 12.97 12.97
C GLU A 49 14.72 13.73 12.85
N LYS A 50 13.92 13.44 11.82
CA LYS A 50 12.66 14.17 11.56
C LYS A 50 11.50 13.70 12.41
N TRP A 51 11.41 12.40 12.68
CA TRP A 51 10.22 11.78 13.27
C TRP A 51 10.51 10.95 14.52
N GLN A 52 11.76 10.91 14.99
CA GLN A 52 12.18 10.07 16.12
C GLN A 52 11.79 8.60 15.92
N PHE A 53 11.86 8.15 14.67
CA PHE A 53 11.54 6.80 14.27
C PHE A 53 12.80 6.09 13.78
N PRO A 54 13.58 5.48 14.68
CA PRO A 54 14.85 4.84 14.34
C PRO A 54 14.63 3.65 13.40
N HIS A 55 15.62 3.40 12.54
CA HIS A 55 15.63 2.29 11.58
C HIS A 55 14.48 2.28 10.55
N CYS A 56 13.78 3.40 10.33
CA CYS A 56 12.78 3.48 9.26
C CYS A 56 13.45 3.66 7.90
N LEU A 57 13.21 2.70 7.02
CA LEU A 57 13.73 2.71 5.66
C LEU A 57 12.83 3.45 4.67
N GLY A 58 11.69 3.96 5.14
CA GLY A 58 10.72 4.68 4.35
C GLY A 58 9.30 4.41 4.82
N ALA A 59 8.35 5.19 4.30
CA ALA A 59 6.94 5.05 4.59
C ALA A 59 6.15 4.94 3.29
N ILE A 60 5.20 4.00 3.26
CA ILE A 60 4.20 3.91 2.19
C ILE A 60 2.89 4.41 2.80
N ASP A 61 2.41 5.55 2.31
CA ASP A 61 1.07 5.99 2.64
C ASP A 61 0.06 5.34 1.69
N GLY A 62 -0.95 4.72 2.27
CA GLY A 62 -1.97 3.98 1.55
C GLY A 62 -3.34 4.37 2.04
N LYS A 63 -4.33 4.28 1.16
CA LYS A 63 -5.73 4.44 1.56
C LYS A 63 -6.19 3.17 2.25
N HIS A 64 -6.78 3.31 3.45
CA HIS A 64 -7.50 2.21 4.07
C HIS A 64 -8.75 1.88 3.25
N VAL A 65 -8.77 0.69 2.65
CA VAL A 65 -9.96 0.14 1.97
C VAL A 65 -10.72 -0.71 2.98
N ARG A 66 -12.00 -0.41 3.20
CA ARG A 66 -12.85 -1.26 4.05
C ARG A 66 -13.03 -2.61 3.37
N ILE A 67 -12.68 -3.67 4.08
CA ILE A 67 -12.88 -5.05 3.63
C ILE A 67 -13.98 -5.63 4.51
N VAL A 68 -14.99 -6.24 3.89
CA VAL A 68 -15.97 -7.06 4.63
C VAL A 68 -15.30 -8.40 4.92
N PRO A 69 -15.12 -8.78 6.19
CA PRO A 69 -14.50 -10.05 6.53
C PRO A 69 -15.34 -11.22 6.01
N PRO A 70 -14.73 -12.30 5.49
CA PRO A 70 -15.44 -13.55 5.23
C PRO A 70 -16.11 -14.07 6.51
N LYS A 71 -17.19 -14.85 6.37
CA LYS A 71 -17.77 -15.57 7.53
C LYS A 71 -16.72 -16.48 8.15
N ASP A 72 -16.76 -16.61 9.48
CA ASP A 72 -15.90 -17.49 10.29
C ASP A 72 -14.39 -17.19 10.16
N SER A 73 -14.05 -15.93 9.89
CA SER A 73 -12.66 -15.48 9.72
C SER A 73 -12.04 -14.83 10.97
N ASP A 74 -12.77 -14.87 12.09
CA ASP A 74 -12.37 -14.43 13.43
C ASP A 74 -11.44 -13.21 13.44
N SER A 75 -10.31 -13.29 14.14
CA SER A 75 -9.36 -12.20 14.32
C SER A 75 -8.52 -11.90 13.07
N TYR A 76 -8.53 -12.77 12.04
CA TYR A 76 -7.70 -12.58 10.85
C TYR A 76 -8.10 -11.36 10.03
N TYR A 77 -9.36 -10.92 10.13
CA TYR A 77 -9.88 -9.75 9.41
C TYR A 77 -10.46 -8.70 10.35
N PHE A 78 -9.96 -8.65 11.60
CA PHE A 78 -10.43 -7.68 12.59
C PHE A 78 -10.12 -6.23 12.17
N ASN A 79 -11.16 -5.42 11.97
CA ASN A 79 -11.00 -4.01 11.66
C ASN A 79 -10.75 -3.18 12.94
N TYR A 80 -9.48 -2.89 13.22
CA TYR A 80 -9.06 -2.06 14.37
C TYR A 80 -9.60 -0.63 14.34
N LYS A 81 -9.94 -0.09 13.17
CA LYS A 81 -10.55 1.25 13.06
C LYS A 81 -12.01 1.27 13.49
N LYS A 82 -12.62 0.10 13.75
CA LYS A 82 -14.03 -0.07 14.13
C LYS A 82 -15.01 0.62 13.18
N THR A 83 -14.58 0.87 11.94
CA THR A 83 -15.40 1.49 10.91
C THR A 83 -16.01 0.40 10.05
N THR A 84 -16.70 -0.55 10.65
CA THR A 84 -17.51 -1.49 9.88
C THR A 84 -18.73 -0.73 9.40
#